data_AF-A0A6S7IPA7-F1
#
_entry.id   AF-A0A6S7IPA7-F1
#
_cell.length_a   1.000
_cell.length_b   1.000
_cell.length_c   1.000
_cell.angle_alpha   90.00
_cell.angle_beta   90.00
_cell.angle_gamma   90.00
#
_symmetry.space_group_name_H-M   'P 1'
#
loop_
_entity.id
_entity.type
_entity.pdbx_description
1 polymer ?
#
loop_
_entity_poly.entity_id
_entity_poly.type
_entity_poly.pdbx_seq_one_letter_code
_entity_poly.pdbx_strand_id
1 'polypeptide(L)'
;MPWIPTQQYRLAVEKEILERYFPGKVQWIDPTVSGKTRIEIEMTSNSNQIYRLRAYVPPDYPNSLPDLVVAGSPKPMPNWGISDTKHTLGTRDGCLKICHYYSKRWNPEHTFYEIFVKGRVWLEAYEGHLKTGKNLDFYLGHMQ
;
A
#
# COMPACT_ATOMS: atom_id res chain seq x y z
N MET A 1 8.53 -19.64 6.61
CA MET A 1 9.21 -20.45 5.59
C MET A 1 9.97 -19.52 4.65
N PRO A 2 11.08 -19.93 4.03
CA PRO A 2 11.70 -19.14 2.98
C PRO A 2 10.79 -19.08 1.73
N TRP A 3 11.00 -18.08 0.89
CA TRP A 3 10.35 -17.98 -0.43
C TRP A 3 10.81 -19.10 -1.37
N ILE A 4 9.92 -19.64 -2.20
CA ILE A 4 10.31 -20.59 -3.26
C ILE A 4 11.03 -19.86 -4.41
N PRO A 5 11.82 -20.55 -5.26
CA PRO A 5 12.66 -19.89 -6.27
C PRO A 5 11.91 -18.94 -7.22
N THR A 6 10.70 -19.30 -7.66
CA THR A 6 9.89 -18.43 -8.54
C THR A 6 9.44 -17.15 -7.84
N GLN A 7 9.10 -17.22 -6.55
CA GLN A 7 8.74 -16.06 -5.74
C GLN A 7 9.97 -15.19 -5.45
N GLN A 8 11.14 -15.80 -5.21
CA GLN A 8 12.40 -15.07 -5.04
C GLN A 8 12.74 -14.26 -6.29
N TYR A 9 12.64 -14.87 -7.48
CA TYR A 9 12.84 -14.17 -8.75
C TYR A 9 11.86 -13.01 -8.90
N ARG A 10 10.57 -13.24 -8.63
CA ARG A 10 9.57 -12.18 -8.72
C ARG A 10 9.86 -11.04 -7.74
N LEU A 11 10.18 -11.33 -6.48
CA LEU A 11 10.48 -10.29 -5.49
C LEU A 11 11.77 -9.52 -5.81
N ALA A 12 12.75 -10.16 -6.45
CA ALA A 12 13.95 -9.48 -6.95
C ALA A 12 13.60 -8.45 -8.03
N VAL A 13 12.74 -8.82 -8.99
CA VAL A 13 12.23 -7.90 -10.02
C VAL A 13 11.45 -6.74 -9.38
N GLU A 14 10.56 -7.03 -8.43
CA GLU A 14 9.82 -5.99 -7.69
C GLU A 14 10.75 -5.03 -6.97
N LYS A 15 11.82 -5.54 -6.36
CA LYS A 15 12.84 -4.71 -5.71
C LYS A 15 13.51 -3.76 -6.71
N GLU A 16 13.91 -4.25 -7.87
CA GLU A 16 14.50 -3.40 -8.92
C GLU A 16 13.54 -2.31 -9.41
N ILE A 17 12.26 -2.65 -9.60
CA ILE A 17 11.22 -1.70 -10.00
C ILE A 17 11.06 -0.63 -8.90
N LEU A 18 10.88 -1.03 -7.64
CA LEU A 18 10.66 -0.09 -6.55
C LEU A 18 11.86 0.83 -6.32
N GLU A 19 13.09 0.32 -6.36
CA GLU A 19 14.30 1.15 -6.23
C GLU A 19 14.46 2.14 -7.38
N ARG A 20 14.02 1.78 -8.60
CA ARG A 20 14.02 2.70 -9.74
C ARG A 20 13.05 3.87 -9.55
N TYR A 21 11.84 3.61 -9.05
CA TYR A 21 10.79 4.62 -8.93
C TYR A 21 10.79 5.36 -7.59
N PHE A 22 11.35 4.76 -6.53
CA PHE A 22 11.41 5.32 -5.18
C PHE A 22 12.83 5.24 -4.61
N PRO A 23 13.85 5.80 -5.32
CA PRO A 23 15.25 5.59 -4.97
C PRO A 23 15.55 6.06 -3.55
N GLY A 24 16.15 5.16 -2.75
CA GLY A 24 16.56 5.43 -1.37
C GLY A 24 15.41 5.57 -0.37
N LYS A 25 14.16 5.28 -0.77
CA LYS A 25 12.97 5.36 0.10
C LYS A 25 12.34 4.02 0.43
N VAL A 26 12.81 2.93 -0.18
CA VAL A 26 12.24 1.59 -0.03
C VAL A 26 12.94 0.85 1.11
N GLN A 27 12.16 0.35 2.06
CA GLN A 27 12.64 -0.51 3.13
C GLN A 27 11.97 -1.88 3.05
N TRP A 28 12.79 -2.93 2.95
CA TRP A 28 12.34 -4.31 3.02
C TRP A 28 12.56 -4.85 4.44
N ILE A 29 11.49 -5.33 5.06
CA ILE A 29 11.50 -5.89 6.42
C ILE A 29 11.25 -7.38 6.30
N ASP A 30 12.08 -8.20 6.97
CA ASP A 30 12.05 -9.66 6.89
C ASP A 30 11.99 -10.21 5.44
N PRO A 31 12.86 -9.75 4.51
CA PRO A 31 12.71 -10.03 3.07
C PRO A 31 12.82 -11.51 2.70
N THR A 32 13.42 -12.33 3.55
CA THR A 32 13.64 -13.76 3.29
C THR A 32 12.55 -14.66 3.85
N VAL A 33 11.58 -14.11 4.59
CA VAL A 33 10.60 -14.90 5.34
C VAL A 33 9.20 -14.69 4.78
N SER A 34 8.73 -15.67 4.00
CA SER A 34 7.37 -15.73 3.48
C SER A 34 6.33 -15.57 4.58
N GLY A 35 5.35 -14.69 4.34
CA GLY A 35 4.29 -14.30 5.28
C GLY A 35 4.70 -13.28 6.35
N LYS A 36 5.99 -12.96 6.49
CA LYS A 36 6.48 -11.89 7.38
C LYS A 36 7.05 -10.69 6.63
N THR A 37 7.42 -10.87 5.36
CA THR A 37 7.97 -9.79 4.54
C THR A 37 7.01 -8.62 4.44
N ARG A 38 7.53 -7.42 4.69
CA ARG A 38 6.83 -6.14 4.51
C ARG A 38 7.71 -5.20 3.69
N ILE A 39 7.07 -4.33 2.93
CA ILE A 39 7.74 -3.27 2.18
C ILE A 39 7.21 -1.95 2.71
N GLU A 40 8.08 -1.06 3.16
CA GLU A 40 7.73 0.30 3.57
C GLU A 40 8.29 1.31 2.57
N ILE A 41 7.49 2.32 2.23
CA ILE A 41 7.92 3.45 1.41
C ILE A 41 7.42 4.74 2.03
N GLU A 42 8.33 5.71 2.18
CA GLU A 42 7.99 7.07 2.55
C GLU A 42 7.44 7.85 1.34
N MET A 43 6.25 8.42 1.49
CA MET A 43 5.54 9.17 0.47
C MET A 43 5.34 10.61 0.94
N THR A 44 5.81 11.55 0.14
CA THR A 44 5.51 12.98 0.32
C THR A 44 4.29 13.33 -0.52
N SER A 45 3.23 13.80 0.13
CA SER A 45 2.03 14.30 -0.54
C SER A 45 2.26 15.66 -1.19
N ASN A 46 1.31 16.13 -2.01
CA ASN A 46 1.38 17.44 -2.67
C ASN A 46 1.31 18.61 -1.67
N SER A 47 0.80 18.39 -0.45
CA SER A 47 0.82 19.36 0.65
C SER A 47 2.12 19.32 1.46
N ASN A 48 3.16 18.62 0.98
CA ASN A 48 4.44 18.38 1.65
C ASN A 48 4.36 17.58 2.96
N GLN A 49 3.23 16.93 3.21
CA GLN A 49 3.05 16.03 4.35
C GLN A 49 3.68 14.67 4.06
N ILE A 50 4.46 14.15 5.01
CA ILE A 50 5.20 12.89 4.88
C ILE A 50 4.42 11.76 5.53
N TYR A 51 4.13 10.74 4.74
CA TYR A 51 3.44 9.53 5.13
C TYR A 51 4.34 8.31 4.92
N ARG A 52 4.04 7.22 5.61
CA ARG A 52 4.67 5.93 5.36
C ARG A 52 3.61 4.91 5.02
N LEU A 53 3.73 4.34 3.83
CA LEU A 53 2.90 3.22 3.41
C LEU A 53 3.63 1.92 3.66
N ARG A 54 2.91 0.91 4.12
CA ARG A 54 3.44 -0.45 4.32
C ARG A 54 2.60 -1.45 3.56
N ALA A 55 3.23 -2.17 2.63
CA ALA A 55 2.66 -3.33 1.98
C ALA A 55 3.04 -4.62 2.72
N TYR A 56 2.10 -5.53 2.88
CA TYR A 56 2.34 -6.86 3.45
C TYR A 56 2.37 -7.89 2.34
N VAL A 57 3.51 -8.54 2.14
CA VAL A 57 3.69 -9.52 1.06
C VAL A 57 3.03 -10.84 1.49
N PRO A 58 2.00 -11.33 0.77
CA PRO A 58 1.33 -12.56 1.14
C PRO A 58 2.21 -13.78 0.85
N PRO A 59 2.07 -14.90 1.59
CA PRO A 59 2.95 -16.05 1.47
C PRO A 59 3.00 -16.69 0.07
N ASP A 60 1.94 -16.52 -0.71
CA ASP A 60 1.72 -17.04 -2.05
C ASP A 60 1.85 -15.95 -3.14
N TYR A 61 2.41 -14.78 -2.81
CA TYR A 61 2.69 -13.72 -3.78
C TYR A 61 3.41 -14.28 -5.01
N PRO A 62 3.02 -13.90 -6.25
CA PRO A 62 2.08 -12.84 -6.63
C PRO A 62 0.60 -13.28 -6.75
N ASN A 63 0.21 -14.46 -6.29
CA ASN A 63 -1.16 -14.96 -6.53
C ASN A 63 -2.23 -14.26 -5.68
N SER A 64 -1.89 -13.85 -4.46
CA SER A 64 -2.77 -13.06 -3.60
C SER A 64 -2.42 -11.58 -3.61
N LEU A 65 -3.46 -10.75 -3.48
CA LEU A 65 -3.36 -9.30 -3.34
C LEU A 65 -2.67 -8.93 -2.02
N PRO A 66 -1.59 -8.13 -2.03
CA PRO A 66 -0.98 -7.60 -0.82
C PRO A 66 -1.90 -6.63 -0.08
N ASP A 67 -1.83 -6.61 1.25
CA ASP A 67 -2.48 -5.54 2.03
C ASP A 67 -1.63 -4.28 2.02
N LEU A 68 -2.28 -3.11 2.00
CA LEU A 68 -1.62 -1.82 2.11
C LEU A 68 -2.19 -1.04 3.31
N VAL A 69 -1.31 -0.52 4.16
CA VAL A 69 -1.70 0.29 5.32
C VAL A 69 -0.95 1.62 5.35
N VAL A 70 -1.52 2.60 6.04
CA VAL A 70 -0.82 3.82 6.45
C VAL A 70 -0.12 3.54 7.79
N ALA A 71 1.18 3.22 7.72
CA ALA A 71 2.01 2.85 8.87
C ALA A 71 2.62 4.06 9.59
N GLY A 72 2.66 5.22 8.93
CA GLY A 72 3.12 6.48 9.51
C GLY A 72 2.37 7.65 8.88
N SER A 73 2.01 8.63 9.70
CA SER A 73 1.25 9.81 9.30
C SER A 73 1.63 11.00 10.18
N PRO A 74 1.62 12.25 9.67
CA PRO A 74 1.90 13.44 10.48
C PRO A 74 0.84 13.72 11.54
N LYS A 75 -0.40 13.25 11.31
CA LYS A 75 -1.51 13.34 12.25
C LYS A 75 -2.05 11.94 12.54
N PRO A 76 -2.60 11.69 13.74
CA PRO A 76 -3.23 10.41 14.04
C PRO A 76 -4.24 10.01 12.95
N MET A 77 -4.11 8.78 12.44
CA MET A 77 -5.05 8.28 11.45
C MET A 77 -6.42 8.05 12.08
N PRO A 78 -7.51 8.37 11.38
CA PRO A 78 -8.85 8.13 11.89
C PRO A 78 -9.16 6.63 11.96
N ASN A 79 -9.95 6.24 12.97
CA ASN A 79 -10.42 4.86 13.11
C ASN A 79 -11.72 4.64 12.31
N TRP A 80 -11.63 4.72 10.98
CA TRP A 80 -12.80 4.60 10.10
C TRP A 80 -13.29 3.17 9.87
N GLY A 81 -12.55 2.15 10.32
CA GLY A 81 -12.92 0.75 10.09
C GLY A 81 -13.03 0.41 8.60
N ILE A 82 -14.04 -0.38 8.23
CA ILE A 82 -14.35 -0.72 6.84
C ILE A 82 -15.34 0.33 6.31
N SER A 83 -15.02 0.98 5.20
CA SER A 83 -15.89 1.98 4.58
C SER A 83 -15.59 2.16 3.10
N ASP A 84 -16.61 1.97 2.26
CA ASP A 84 -16.52 2.21 0.82
C ASP A 84 -16.24 3.69 0.52
N THR A 85 -16.99 4.60 1.13
CA THR A 85 -16.84 6.07 0.92
C THR A 85 -15.47 6.62 1.35
N LYS A 86 -14.77 5.91 2.25
CA LYS A 86 -13.41 6.24 2.70
C LYS A 86 -12.33 5.37 2.04
N HIS A 87 -12.72 4.39 1.21
CA HIS A 87 -11.81 3.40 0.65
C HIS A 87 -10.92 2.74 1.71
N THR A 88 -11.51 2.31 2.83
CA THR A 88 -10.81 1.63 3.93
C THR A 88 -11.29 0.20 4.12
N LEU A 89 -10.39 -0.69 4.52
CA LEU A 89 -10.62 -2.13 4.67
C LEU A 89 -10.36 -2.60 6.11
N GLY A 90 -10.67 -1.75 7.10
CA GLY A 90 -10.41 -2.03 8.51
C GLY A 90 -8.99 -1.69 8.93
N THR A 91 -8.40 -2.51 9.79
CA THR A 91 -7.05 -2.30 10.32
C THR A 91 -6.20 -3.56 10.20
N ARG A 92 -4.88 -3.37 10.14
CA ARG A 92 -3.87 -4.45 10.22
C ARG A 92 -2.69 -3.94 11.03
N ASP A 93 -2.30 -4.71 12.06
CA ASP A 93 -1.29 -4.34 13.05
C ASP A 93 -1.50 -2.92 13.62
N GLY A 94 -2.75 -2.57 13.95
CA GLY A 94 -3.12 -1.25 14.48
C GLY A 94 -3.07 -0.09 13.46
N CYS A 95 -2.69 -0.36 12.21
CA CYS A 95 -2.62 0.64 11.14
C CYS A 95 -3.89 0.60 10.28
N LEU A 96 -4.33 1.76 9.77
CA LEU A 96 -5.49 1.84 8.87
C LEU A 96 -5.16 1.15 7.55
N LYS A 97 -5.96 0.15 7.18
CA LYS A 97 -5.84 -0.57 5.91
C LYS A 97 -6.64 0.17 4.84
N ILE A 98 -6.00 0.43 3.70
CA ILE A 98 -6.58 1.19 2.60
C ILE A 98 -6.86 0.30 1.40
N CYS A 99 -7.96 0.58 0.70
CA CYS A 99 -8.33 -0.11 -0.53
C CYS A 99 -7.48 0.42 -1.69
N HIS A 100 -6.81 -0.50 -2.40
CA HIS A 100 -5.94 -0.16 -3.53
C HIS A 100 -6.20 -1.02 -4.78
N TYR A 101 -6.95 -2.10 -4.67
CA TYR A 101 -7.41 -2.90 -5.81
C TYR A 101 -8.72 -3.60 -5.47
N TYR A 102 -9.54 -3.86 -6.48
CA TYR A 102 -10.62 -4.83 -6.34
C TYR A 102 -10.03 -6.25 -6.37
N SER A 103 -10.23 -7.02 -5.31
CA SER A 103 -9.56 -8.31 -5.13
C SER A 103 -9.80 -9.30 -6.28
N LYS A 104 -10.97 -9.26 -6.93
CA LYS A 104 -11.27 -10.15 -8.08
C LYS A 104 -10.57 -9.76 -9.38
N ARG A 105 -9.93 -8.59 -9.43
CA ARG A 105 -9.17 -8.11 -10.59
C ARG A 105 -7.66 -8.10 -10.35
N TRP A 106 -7.24 -8.44 -9.13
CA TRP A 106 -5.84 -8.76 -8.89
C TRP A 106 -5.43 -9.93 -9.79
N ASN A 107 -4.28 -9.77 -10.43
CA ASN A 107 -3.64 -10.82 -11.17
C ASN A 107 -2.13 -10.73 -10.94
N PRO A 108 -1.39 -11.83 -11.17
CA PRO A 108 0.04 -11.85 -10.94
C PRO A 108 0.86 -10.80 -11.70
N GLU A 109 0.39 -10.18 -12.78
CA GLU A 109 1.19 -9.22 -13.55
C GLU A 109 1.31 -7.86 -12.84
N HIS A 110 0.44 -7.57 -11.87
CA HIS A 110 0.47 -6.33 -11.11
C HIS A 110 1.65 -6.25 -10.15
N THR A 111 2.21 -5.05 -10.01
CA THR A 111 3.45 -4.79 -9.27
C THR A 111 3.20 -4.07 -7.95
N PHE A 112 4.17 -4.14 -7.03
CA PHE A 112 4.14 -3.30 -5.83
C PHE A 112 4.21 -1.81 -6.18
N TYR A 113 4.87 -1.44 -7.29
CA TYR A 113 4.87 -0.07 -7.76
C TYR A 113 3.44 0.47 -7.95
N GLU A 114 2.58 -0.28 -8.65
CA GLU A 114 1.19 0.11 -8.86
C GLU A 114 0.41 0.21 -7.53
N ILE A 115 0.63 -0.74 -6.61
CA ILE A 115 0.03 -0.72 -5.28
C ILE A 115 0.41 0.57 -4.53
N PHE A 116 1.70 0.93 -4.51
CA PHE A 116 2.18 2.12 -3.82
C PHE A 116 1.76 3.42 -4.50
N VAL A 117 1.67 3.46 -5.83
CA VAL A 117 1.10 4.61 -6.57
C VAL A 117 -0.37 4.81 -6.19
N LYS A 118 -1.16 3.74 -6.13
CA LYS A 118 -2.57 3.83 -5.69
C LYS A 118 -2.69 4.26 -4.22
N GLY A 119 -1.79 3.78 -3.36
CA GLY A 119 -1.68 4.26 -1.99
C GLY A 119 -1.37 5.76 -1.91
N ARG A 120 -0.45 6.26 -2.74
CA ARG A 120 -0.16 7.70 -2.84
C ARG A 120 -1.38 8.49 -3.26
N VAL A 121 -2.14 8.02 -4.26
CA VAL A 121 -3.40 8.65 -4.69
C VAL A 121 -4.43 8.68 -3.55
N TRP A 122 -4.52 7.62 -2.75
CA TRP A 122 -5.37 7.61 -1.55
C TRP A 122 -4.93 8.68 -0.52
N LEU A 123 -3.63 8.85 -0.30
CA LEU A 123 -3.11 9.90 0.59
C LEU A 123 -3.46 11.31 0.11
N GLU A 124 -3.44 11.57 -1.20
CA GLU A 124 -3.89 12.86 -1.76
C GLU A 124 -5.39 13.09 -1.53
N ALA A 125 -6.22 12.06 -1.71
CA ALA A 125 -7.64 12.14 -1.40
C ALA A 125 -7.90 12.36 0.11
N TYR A 126 -7.09 11.74 0.97
CA TYR A 126 -7.14 11.95 2.41
C TYR A 126 -6.77 13.39 2.80
N GLU A 127 -5.72 13.98 2.22
CA GLU A 127 -5.38 15.40 2.40
C GLU A 127 -6.51 16.31 1.91
N GLY A 128 -7.14 15.98 0.78
CA GLY A 128 -8.34 16.66 0.28
C GLY A 128 -9.51 16.57 1.27
N HIS A 129 -9.73 15.40 1.87
CA HIS A 129 -10.72 15.20 2.92
C HIS A 129 -10.43 16.06 4.15
N LEU A 130 -9.18 16.08 4.64
CA LEU A 130 -8.79 16.90 5.79
C LEU A 130 -9.03 18.39 5.54
N LYS A 131 -8.87 18.86 4.30
CA LYS A 131 -9.07 20.27 3.92
C LYS A 131 -10.54 20.65 3.76
N THR A 132 -11.39 19.73 3.29
CA THR A 132 -12.73 20.06 2.77
C THR A 132 -13.88 19.37 3.50
N GLY A 133 -13.60 18.32 4.26
CA GLY A 133 -14.60 17.41 4.84
C GLY A 133 -15.24 16.44 3.86
N LYS A 134 -15.03 16.57 2.54
CA LYS A 134 -15.60 15.66 1.52
C LYS A 134 -15.07 14.25 1.67
N ASN A 135 -15.90 13.23 1.45
CA ASN A 135 -15.48 11.83 1.48
C ASN A 135 -14.43 11.52 0.40
N LEU A 136 -13.71 10.38 0.54
CA LEU A 136 -12.62 10.06 -0.37
C LEU A 136 -13.14 9.63 -1.74
N ASP A 137 -14.31 9.01 -1.82
CA ASP A 137 -15.04 8.70 -3.06
C ASP A 137 -15.41 9.92 -3.92
N PHE A 138 -15.38 11.13 -3.35
CA PHE A 138 -15.49 12.37 -4.12
C PHE A 138 -14.24 12.59 -5.00
N TYR A 139 -13.07 12.14 -4.55
CA TYR A 139 -11.78 12.30 -5.22
C TYR A 139 -11.32 11.03 -5.94
N LEU A 140 -11.74 9.87 -5.43
CA LEU A 140 -11.34 8.55 -5.90
C LEU A 140 -12.50 7.90 -6.65
N GLY A 141 -12.25 7.46 -7.88
CA GLY A 141 -13.13 6.49 -8.51
C GLY A 141 -13.11 5.16 -7.75
N HIS A 142 -14.20 4.39 -7.85
CA HIS A 142 -14.20 3.02 -7.34
C HIS A 142 -13.04 2.24 -7.97
N MET A 143 -12.29 1.52 -7.14
CA MET A 143 -11.09 0.81 -7.59
C MET A 143 -11.49 -0.26 -8.59
N GLN A 144 -11.10 -0.01 -9.84
CA GLN A 144 -11.21 -0.95 -10.93
C GLN A 144 -10.03 -1.90 -10.96
#